data_AF-A0A8R1HVJ9-F1
#
_entry.id   AF-A0A8R1HVJ9-F1
#
_cell.length_a   1.000
_cell.length_b   1.000
_cell.length_c   1.000
_cell.angle_alpha   90.00
_cell.angle_beta   90.00
_cell.angle_gamma   90.00
#
_symmetry.space_group_name_H-M   'P 1'
#
loop_
_entity.id
_entity.type
_entity.pdbx_description
1 polymer ?
#
loop_
_entity_poly.entity_id
_entity_poly.type
_entity_poly.pdbx_seq_one_letter_code
_entity_poly.pdbx_strand_id
1 'polypeptide(L)'
;MKSSLFITVFIIFATIGNVIGQIVGGLNDVDPAQYEPKAWQSVPEINTDNVGEYLWIPIEITKAQVQVVAGKKIVLEVLVGDSDCPRDRKLAVSDIPEICHVSNEGDRQLFQVDIWEKPWENFENITVTKIRDVKQGEVL
;
A
#
# COMPACT_ATOMS: atom_id res chain seq x y z
N MET A 1 -37.35 -61.51 0.69
CA MET A 1 -36.74 -61.36 2.04
C MET A 1 -35.29 -61.80 1.91
N LYS A 2 -34.23 -61.01 2.13
CA LYS A 2 -34.03 -59.81 2.95
C LYS A 2 -33.04 -58.87 2.23
N SER A 3 -33.35 -57.58 2.20
CA SER A 3 -32.43 -56.49 1.88
C SER A 3 -31.46 -56.32 3.05
N SER A 4 -30.16 -56.19 2.81
CA SER A 4 -29.18 -55.76 3.82
C SER A 4 -28.56 -54.44 3.37
N LEU A 5 -29.01 -53.39 4.06
CA LEU A 5 -28.58 -52.01 3.94
C LEU A 5 -27.25 -51.85 4.70
N PHE A 6 -26.15 -51.59 4.00
CA PHE A 6 -24.88 -51.20 4.63
C PHE A 6 -24.87 -49.68 4.83
N ILE A 7 -24.87 -49.22 6.08
CA ILE A 7 -24.67 -47.81 6.44
C ILE A 7 -23.20 -47.66 6.86
N THR A 8 -22.39 -47.08 5.98
CA THR A 8 -21.00 -46.73 6.28
C THR A 8 -20.97 -45.30 6.84
N VAL A 9 -20.68 -45.14 8.13
CA VAL A 9 -20.54 -43.83 8.78
C VAL A 9 -19.13 -43.29 8.47
N PHE A 10 -19.04 -42.25 7.65
CA PHE A 10 -17.81 -41.48 7.45
C PHE A 10 -17.65 -40.48 8.60
N ILE A 11 -16.74 -40.77 9.53
CA ILE A 11 -16.31 -39.82 10.55
C ILE A 11 -15.32 -38.85 9.89
N ILE A 12 -15.75 -37.62 9.62
CA ILE A 12 -14.89 -36.55 9.12
C ILE A 12 -14.07 -36.02 10.30
N PHE A 13 -12.80 -36.41 10.37
CA PHE A 13 -11.81 -35.76 11.24
C PHE A 13 -11.48 -34.38 10.63
N ALA A 14 -11.98 -33.31 11.24
CA ALA A 14 -11.53 -31.96 10.93
C ALA A 14 -10.11 -31.77 11.50
N THR A 15 -9.10 -31.91 10.65
CA THR A 15 -7.74 -31.48 10.99
C THR A 15 -7.69 -29.96 10.96
N ILE A 16 -7.21 -29.36 12.04
CA ILE A 16 -6.95 -27.92 12.15
C ILE A 16 -5.73 -27.63 11.27
N GLY A 17 -5.96 -27.39 9.99
CA GLY A 17 -4.94 -26.94 9.05
C GLY A 17 -4.62 -25.47 9.32
N ASN A 18 -3.34 -25.13 9.40
CA ASN A 18 -2.88 -23.74 9.38
C ASN A 18 -3.54 -23.03 8.18
N VAL A 19 -4.20 -21.90 8.45
CA VAL A 19 -4.84 -21.07 7.43
C VAL A 19 -3.73 -20.44 6.59
N ILE A 20 -3.30 -21.14 5.54
CA ILE A 20 -2.59 -20.50 4.44
C ILE A 20 -3.67 -19.74 3.69
N GLY A 21 -3.77 -18.43 3.94
CA GLY A 21 -4.73 -17.56 3.29
C GLY A 21 -4.69 -17.79 1.78
N GLN A 22 -5.79 -18.30 1.21
CA GLN A 22 -5.91 -18.47 -0.23
C GLN A 22 -5.94 -17.08 -0.84
N ILE A 23 -4.89 -16.70 -1.58
CA ILE A 23 -4.90 -15.46 -2.36
C ILE A 23 -5.83 -15.70 -3.54
N VAL A 24 -7.08 -15.26 -3.39
CA VAL A 24 -8.05 -15.21 -4.48
C VAL A 24 -7.51 -14.23 -5.53
N GLY A 25 -7.50 -14.64 -6.80
CA GLY A 25 -7.04 -13.78 -7.90
C GLY A 25 -7.84 -12.48 -7.95
N GLY A 26 -7.15 -11.33 -8.02
CA GLY A 26 -7.75 -10.00 -7.94
C GLY A 26 -7.06 -9.12 -6.91
N LEU A 27 -7.49 -7.85 -6.81
CA LEU A 27 -7.08 -6.96 -5.72
C LEU A 27 -7.77 -7.41 -4.43
N ASN A 28 -6.99 -7.59 -3.38
CA ASN A 28 -7.46 -7.92 -2.05
C ASN A 28 -7.06 -6.80 -1.10
N ASP A 29 -8.01 -6.33 -0.29
CA ASP A 29 -7.73 -5.33 0.75
C ASP A 29 -6.81 -5.93 1.81
N VAL A 30 -5.85 -5.12 2.26
CA VAL A 30 -4.88 -5.45 3.29
C VAL A 30 -4.78 -4.29 4.28
N ASP A 31 -4.17 -4.54 5.44
CA ASP A 31 -3.96 -3.52 6.46
C ASP A 31 -2.98 -2.43 5.95
N PRO A 32 -3.43 -1.15 5.80
CA PRO A 32 -2.60 -0.07 5.32
C PRO A 32 -1.33 0.17 6.14
N ALA A 33 -1.38 -0.03 7.46
CA ALA A 33 -0.26 0.24 8.36
C ALA A 33 0.99 -0.59 8.04
N GLN A 34 0.81 -1.75 7.38
CA GLN A 34 1.92 -2.63 6.97
C GLN A 34 2.74 -2.07 5.80
N TYR A 35 2.25 -1.01 5.14
CA TYR A 35 2.83 -0.47 3.92
C TYR A 35 3.41 0.94 4.10
N GLU A 36 3.51 1.45 5.33
CA GLU A 36 4.14 2.74 5.64
C GLU A 36 5.51 2.93 4.95
N PRO A 37 6.47 1.98 5.04
CA PRO A 37 7.75 2.12 4.35
C PRO A 37 7.61 2.26 2.82
N LYS A 38 6.58 1.64 2.23
CA LYS A 38 6.30 1.74 0.78
C LYS A 38 5.71 3.10 0.39
N ALA A 39 4.89 3.71 1.24
CA ALA A 39 4.44 5.08 1.02
C ALA A 39 5.63 6.05 1.01
N TRP A 40 6.56 5.94 1.96
CA TRP A 40 7.78 6.76 1.99
C TRP A 40 8.70 6.54 0.78
N GLN A 41 8.79 5.31 0.28
CA GLN A 41 9.54 5.03 -0.96
C GLN A 41 8.99 5.74 -2.20
N SER A 42 7.71 6.16 -2.19
CA SER A 42 7.10 6.87 -3.31
C SER A 42 7.36 8.39 -3.32
N VAL A 43 7.99 8.95 -2.28
CA VAL A 43 8.28 10.39 -2.16
C VAL A 43 9.00 10.98 -3.38
N PRO A 44 10.04 10.34 -3.95
CA PRO A 44 10.69 10.88 -5.15
C PRO A 44 9.71 11.03 -6.31
N GLU A 45 8.88 10.02 -6.55
CA GLU A 45 7.93 9.99 -7.67
C GLU A 45 6.78 10.99 -7.49
N ILE A 46 6.26 11.13 -6.27
CA ILE A 46 5.29 12.18 -5.90
C ILE A 46 5.84 13.58 -6.24
N ASN A 47 7.14 13.78 -6.03
CA ASN A 47 7.79 15.08 -6.17
C ASN A 47 8.36 15.34 -7.57
N THR A 48 8.29 14.39 -8.51
CA THR A 48 8.83 14.58 -9.88
C THR A 48 8.14 15.75 -10.60
N ASP A 49 6.82 15.84 -10.53
CA ASP A 49 6.02 16.83 -11.27
C ASP A 49 5.61 18.05 -10.43
N ASN A 50 5.87 18.03 -9.12
CA ASN A 50 5.55 19.14 -8.23
C ASN A 50 6.70 20.16 -8.22
N VAL A 51 6.40 21.44 -8.48
CA VAL A 51 7.38 22.54 -8.57
C VAL A 51 7.49 23.39 -7.29
N GLY A 52 6.86 22.95 -6.18
CA GLY A 52 6.92 23.65 -4.90
C GLY A 52 8.32 23.71 -4.27
N GLU A 53 8.55 24.70 -3.40
CA GLU A 53 9.83 24.90 -2.68
C GLU A 53 10.13 23.75 -1.70
N TYR A 54 9.08 23.11 -1.18
CA TYR A 54 9.16 22.05 -0.19
C TYR A 54 8.77 20.69 -0.80
N LEU A 55 9.21 19.62 -0.13
CA LEU A 55 8.88 18.25 -0.49
C LEU A 55 7.46 17.91 -0.02
N TRP A 56 6.73 17.20 -0.87
CA TRP A 56 5.46 16.60 -0.52
C TRP A 56 5.70 15.20 0.06
N ILE A 57 5.16 14.92 1.25
CA ILE A 57 5.41 13.68 1.99
C ILE A 57 4.11 12.98 2.42
N PRO A 58 4.12 11.65 2.63
CA PRO A 58 2.98 10.92 3.15
C PRO A 58 2.51 11.45 4.51
N ILE A 59 1.19 11.54 4.67
CA ILE A 59 0.50 11.80 5.92
C ILE A 59 -0.11 10.49 6.43
N GLU A 60 -0.81 9.77 5.55
CA GLU A 60 -1.57 8.56 5.90
C GLU A 60 -1.81 7.69 4.66
N ILE A 61 -1.81 6.38 4.84
CA ILE A 61 -2.30 5.42 3.84
C ILE A 61 -3.77 5.13 4.12
N THR A 62 -4.66 5.71 3.31
CA THR A 62 -6.12 5.57 3.46
C THR A 62 -6.64 4.21 2.97
N LYS A 63 -5.90 3.56 2.08
CA LYS A 63 -6.25 2.25 1.52
C LYS A 63 -5.02 1.52 1.03
N ALA A 64 -4.99 0.20 1.22
CA ALA A 64 -3.97 -0.67 0.67
C ALA A 64 -4.59 -1.93 0.09
N GLN A 65 -4.15 -2.31 -1.11
CA GLN A 65 -4.60 -3.51 -1.80
C GLN A 65 -3.42 -4.26 -2.40
N VAL A 66 -3.53 -5.59 -2.47
CA VAL A 66 -2.52 -6.46 -3.08
C VAL A 66 -3.14 -7.36 -4.13
N GLN A 67 -2.41 -7.55 -5.22
CA GLN A 67 -2.74 -8.51 -6.27
C GLN A 67 -1.49 -9.31 -6.64
N VAL A 68 -1.62 -10.63 -6.69
CA VAL A 68 -0.59 -11.50 -7.27
C VAL A 68 -0.74 -11.50 -8.79
N VAL A 69 0.35 -11.19 -9.48
CA VAL A 69 0.46 -11.15 -10.94
C VAL A 69 1.77 -11.86 -11.35
N ALA A 70 2.41 -11.46 -12.45
CA ALA A 70 3.83 -11.77 -12.69
C ALA A 70 4.72 -10.99 -11.70
N GLY A 71 4.58 -11.26 -10.40
CA GLY A 71 5.05 -10.39 -9.31
C GLY A 71 3.96 -10.18 -8.27
N LYS A 72 4.18 -9.18 -7.41
CA LYS A 72 3.17 -8.66 -6.50
C LYS A 72 2.92 -7.20 -6.88
N LYS A 73 1.66 -6.86 -7.17
CA LYS A 73 1.20 -5.48 -7.33
C LYS A 73 0.61 -5.04 -6.00
N ILE A 74 1.10 -3.92 -5.47
CA ILE A 74 0.56 -3.22 -4.30
C ILE A 74 -0.02 -1.91 -4.81
N VAL A 75 -1.25 -1.61 -4.42
CA VAL A 75 -1.93 -0.36 -4.74
C VAL A 75 -2.25 0.35 -3.44
N LEU A 76 -1.72 1.55 -3.26
CA LEU A 76 -1.95 2.38 -2.07
C LEU A 76 -2.71 3.64 -2.48
N GLU A 77 -3.66 4.08 -1.67
CA GLU A 77 -4.18 5.45 -1.72
C GLU A 77 -3.57 6.23 -0.55
N VAL A 78 -2.66 7.14 -0.86
CA VAL A 78 -1.83 7.86 0.11
C VAL A 78 -2.25 9.32 0.15
N LEU A 79 -2.65 9.79 1.33
CA LEU A 79 -2.81 11.20 1.61
C LEU A 79 -1.41 11.81 1.75
N VAL A 80 -1.14 12.83 0.95
CA VAL A 80 0.15 13.52 0.89
C VAL A 80 -0.09 14.99 1.20
N GLY A 81 0.86 15.63 1.88
CA GLY A 81 0.85 17.07 2.08
C GLY A 81 2.23 17.69 2.02
N ASP A 82 2.24 19.01 2.01
CA ASP A 82 3.48 19.78 2.03
C ASP A 82 4.25 19.58 3.36
N SER A 83 5.56 19.71 3.33
CA SER A 83 6.43 19.51 4.49
C SER A 83 7.28 20.73 4.83
N ASP A 84 8.02 20.64 5.94
CA ASP A 84 9.05 21.60 6.31
C ASP A 84 10.41 21.35 5.62
N CYS A 85 10.50 20.34 4.73
CA CYS A 85 11.74 19.94 4.07
C CYS A 85 11.94 20.67 2.74
N PRO A 86 13.00 21.49 2.60
CA PRO A 86 13.34 22.12 1.33
C PRO A 86 13.69 21.07 0.27
N ARG A 87 13.19 21.28 -0.96
CA ARG A 87 13.43 20.39 -2.09
C ARG A 87 14.88 20.34 -2.55
N ASP A 88 15.60 21.45 -2.46
CA ASP A 88 17.00 21.57 -2.90
C ASP A 88 17.99 20.82 -1.99
N ARG A 89 17.52 20.40 -0.81
CA ARG A 89 18.29 19.57 0.11
C ARG A 89 18.38 18.14 -0.41
N LYS A 90 19.60 17.67 -0.63
CA LYS A 90 19.87 16.27 -0.98
C LYS A 90 19.69 15.39 0.25
N LEU A 91 18.50 14.82 0.42
CA LEU A 91 18.18 13.80 1.43
C LEU A 91 18.10 12.42 0.76
N ALA A 92 18.62 11.39 1.42
CA ALA A 92 18.33 10.02 1.02
C ALA A 92 16.88 9.68 1.41
N VAL A 93 16.17 8.89 0.60
CA VAL A 93 14.77 8.50 0.87
C VAL A 93 14.60 7.85 2.24
N SER A 94 15.61 7.12 2.70
CA SER A 94 15.65 6.50 4.03
C SER A 94 15.61 7.50 5.20
N ASP A 95 16.09 8.72 4.97
CA ASP A 95 16.30 9.72 6.03
C ASP A 95 15.11 10.69 6.12
N ILE A 96 14.30 10.78 5.05
CA ILE A 96 13.13 11.67 4.97
C ILE A 96 12.14 11.46 6.14
N PRO A 97 11.77 10.22 6.53
CA PRO A 97 10.77 10.00 7.57
C PRO A 97 11.18 10.52 8.96
N GLU A 98 12.49 10.64 9.22
CA GLU A 98 13.03 11.11 10.51
C GLU A 98 13.28 12.63 10.52
N ILE A 99 13.44 13.24 9.34
CA ILE A 99 13.87 14.63 9.18
C ILE A 99 12.70 15.55 8.84
N CYS A 100 11.78 15.07 8.00
CA CYS A 100 10.73 15.89 7.40
C CYS A 100 9.40 15.72 8.14
N HIS A 101 8.75 16.83 8.44
CA HIS A 101 7.46 16.87 9.11
C HIS A 101 6.43 17.57 8.25
N VAL A 102 5.20 17.06 8.30
CA VAL A 102 4.07 17.61 7.53
C VAL A 102 3.76 19.02 8.04
N SER A 103 3.59 19.96 7.13
CA SER A 103 3.14 21.31 7.45
C SER A 103 1.67 21.30 7.87
N ASN A 104 1.35 22.04 8.93
CA ASN A 104 -0.02 22.17 9.43
C ASN A 104 -0.88 23.12 8.59
N GLU A 105 -0.31 23.86 7.64
CA GLU A 105 -1.01 24.91 6.88
C GLU A 105 -0.93 24.68 5.35
N GLY A 106 -0.46 23.50 4.92
CA GLY A 106 -0.23 23.17 3.52
C GLY A 106 -1.41 22.50 2.80
N ASP A 107 -1.37 22.56 1.47
CA ASP A 107 -2.28 21.80 0.60
C ASP A 107 -2.10 20.30 0.80
N ARG A 108 -3.20 19.55 0.60
CA ARG A 108 -3.21 18.09 0.67
C ARG A 108 -3.76 17.49 -0.60
N GLN A 109 -3.23 16.34 -0.99
CA GLN A 109 -3.62 15.62 -2.19
C GLN A 109 -3.66 14.13 -1.90
N LEU A 110 -4.63 13.46 -2.49
CA LEU A 110 -4.72 12.00 -2.48
C LEU A 110 -4.05 11.47 -3.74
N PHE A 111 -3.11 10.56 -3.58
CA PHE A 111 -2.40 9.90 -4.66
C PHE A 111 -2.66 8.41 -4.66
N GLN A 112 -2.79 7.83 -5.85
CA GLN A 112 -2.66 6.39 -6.03
C GLN A 112 -1.18 6.08 -6.26
N VAL A 113 -0.62 5.17 -5.46
CA VAL A 113 0.74 4.67 -5.58
C VAL A 113 0.67 3.20 -5.98
N ASP A 114 1.07 2.91 -7.21
CA ASP A 114 1.17 1.56 -7.75
C ASP A 114 2.62 1.08 -7.62
N ILE A 115 2.84 0.00 -6.86
CA ILE A 115 4.16 -0.62 -6.68
C ILE A 115 4.10 -2.03 -7.28
N TRP A 116 4.98 -2.32 -8.21
CA TRP A 116 5.15 -3.66 -8.78
C TRP A 116 6.50 -4.24 -8.41
N GLU A 117 6.48 -5.30 -7.61
CA GLU A 117 7.68 -5.97 -7.12
C GLU A 117 7.79 -7.40 -7.66
N LYS A 118 9.00 -7.78 -8.07
CA LYS A 118 9.39 -9.15 -8.40
C LYS A 118 10.66 -9.49 -7.63
N PRO A 119 10.54 -10.03 -6.40
CA PRO A 119 11.70 -10.26 -5.54
C PRO A 119 12.75 -11.19 -6.16
N TRP A 120 12.33 -12.16 -6.97
CA TRP A 120 13.22 -13.09 -7.69
C TRP A 120 14.04 -12.44 -8.81
N GLU A 121 13.67 -11.22 -9.23
CA GLU A 121 14.37 -10.44 -10.25
C GLU A 121 15.06 -9.19 -9.67
N ASN A 122 14.99 -8.97 -8.34
CA ASN A 122 15.43 -7.73 -7.70
C ASN A 122 14.84 -6.48 -8.40
N PHE A 123 13.56 -6.56 -8.75
CA PHE A 123 12.85 -5.53 -9.49
C PHE A 123 11.77 -4.89 -8.62
N GLU A 124 11.74 -3.57 -8.66
CA GLU A 124 10.68 -2.74 -8.13
C GLU A 124 10.43 -1.57 -9.09
N ASN A 125 9.16 -1.29 -9.33
CA ASN A 125 8.74 -0.09 -10.05
C ASN A 125 7.61 0.58 -9.29
N ILE A 126 7.76 1.88 -9.06
CA ILE A 126 6.80 2.72 -8.37
C ILE A 126 6.29 3.74 -9.38
N THR A 127 4.97 3.86 -9.47
CA THR A 127 4.30 4.89 -10.28
C THR A 127 3.25 5.58 -9.43
N VAL A 128 3.13 6.88 -9.59
CA VAL A 128 2.22 7.70 -8.79
C VAL A 128 1.23 8.40 -9.72
N THR A 129 -0.03 8.47 -9.31
CA THR A 129 -1.08 9.21 -10.03
C THR A 129 -1.90 10.04 -9.04
N LYS A 130 -2.00 11.35 -9.27
CA LYS A 130 -2.85 12.20 -8.46
C LYS A 130 -4.32 11.82 -8.67
N ILE A 131 -5.02 11.50 -7.58
CA ILE A 131 -6.46 11.22 -7.60
C ILE A 131 -7.22 12.54 -7.51
N ARG A 132 -6.95 13.34 -6.48
CA ARG A 132 -7.63 14.62 -6.22
C ARG A 132 -6.92 15.48 -5.18
N ASP A 133 -7.30 16.76 -5.12
CA ASP A 133 -7.01 17.62 -3.97
C ASP A 133 -7.93 17.25 -2.78
N VAL A 134 -7.43 17.47 -1.56
CA VAL A 134 -8.08 17.13 -0.29
C VAL A 134 -8.06 18.36 0.61
N LYS A 135 -9.19 18.71 1.21
CA LYS A 135 -9.23 19.83 2.17
C LYS A 135 -8.66 19.40 3.51
N GLN A 136 -8.00 20.32 4.21
CA GLN A 136 -7.55 20.05 5.57
C GLN A 136 -8.73 19.72 6.48
N GLY A 137 -8.62 18.62 7.24
CA GLY A 137 -9.67 18.14 8.14
C GLY A 137 -10.79 17.34 7.46
N GLU A 138 -10.71 17.10 6.15
CA GLU A 138 -11.58 16.16 5.46
C GLU A 138 -11.30 14.73 5.95
N VAL A 139 -12.35 13.96 6.24
CA VAL A 139 -12.25 12.54 6.58
C VAL A 139 -12.24 11.74 5.28
N LEU A 140 -11.26 10.85 5.14
CA LEU A 140 -11.03 10.02 3.96
C LEU A 140 -11.56 8.59 4.16
#